data_AF-A0AAD6UQ55-F1
#
_entry.id   AF-A0AAD6UQ55-F1
#
_cell.length_a   1.000
_cell.length_b   1.000
_cell.length_c   1.000
_cell.angle_alpha   90.00
_cell.angle_beta   90.00
_cell.angle_gamma   90.00
#
_symmetry.space_group_name_H-M   'P 1'
#
loop_
_entity.id
_entity.type
_entity.pdbx_description
1 polymer ?
#
loop_
_entity_poly.entity_id
_entity_poly.type
_entity_poly.pdbx_seq_one_letter_code
_entity_poly.pdbx_strand_id
1 'polypeptide(L)'
;MPCHSTDIITTPSLTMPTPPTSTSLMKEGVAKYPLQGVAAMVFVTNEESTVPFTRLFNPSATDTFYTTSTTELDAALQSGYSLVTGDPETFIYPTQICGSVPFYRLFNGNAKDNFYTTSESERTSFLSQGYADVEIAGYVLPFEASQCD
;
A
#
# COMPACT_ATOMS: atom_id res chain seq x y z
N MET A 1 -9.55 6.47 19.49
CA MET A 1 -8.96 7.29 20.57
C MET A 1 -8.01 8.27 19.91
N PRO A 2 -8.20 9.60 20.04
CA PRO A 2 -7.33 10.57 19.39
C PRO A 2 -6.01 10.68 20.16
N CYS A 3 -4.88 10.73 19.45
CA CYS A 3 -3.56 10.96 20.05
C CYS A 3 -3.55 12.35 20.69
N HIS A 4 -3.76 12.41 22.01
CA HIS A 4 -3.56 13.62 22.80
C HIS A 4 -2.10 13.69 23.24
N SER A 5 -1.47 14.79 22.88
CA SER A 5 -0.14 15.20 23.33
C SER A 5 -0.21 15.61 24.79
N THR A 6 0.01 14.68 25.71
CA THR A 6 0.58 14.89 27.05
C THR A 6 0.63 13.54 27.74
N ASP A 7 1.77 12.87 27.69
CA ASP A 7 2.23 11.99 28.76
C ASP A 7 3.74 11.80 28.59
N ILE A 8 4.48 12.59 29.39
CA ILE A 8 5.88 12.31 29.71
C ILE A 8 5.84 11.09 30.64
N ILE A 9 5.74 9.90 30.06
CA ILE A 9 6.02 8.64 30.72
C ILE A 9 7.29 8.13 30.07
N THR A 10 8.32 7.95 30.89
CA THR A 10 9.57 7.23 30.59
C THR A 10 9.33 6.07 29.63
N THR A 11 9.50 6.33 28.35
CA THR A 11 9.56 5.29 27.33
C THR A 11 10.89 4.58 27.54
N PRO A 12 10.92 3.24 27.70
CA PRO A 12 12.16 2.55 27.34
C PRO A 12 12.41 2.98 25.90
N SER A 13 13.62 3.45 25.62
CA SER A 13 14.03 3.89 24.29
C SER A 13 13.68 2.79 23.29
N LEU A 14 12.51 2.90 22.67
CA LEU A 14 12.20 2.25 21.42
C LEU A 14 13.04 3.05 20.44
N THR A 15 14.30 2.65 20.33
CA THR A 15 15.09 2.95 19.15
C THR A 15 14.19 2.67 17.97
N MET A 16 13.87 3.71 17.18
CA MET A 16 13.23 3.49 15.89
C MET A 16 14.01 2.36 15.22
N PRO A 17 13.37 1.25 14.82
CA PRO A 17 14.09 0.21 14.10
C PRO A 17 14.83 0.89 12.96
N THR A 18 16.12 0.58 12.82
CA THR A 18 16.96 1.02 11.70
C THR A 18 16.11 0.98 10.44
N PRO A 19 16.04 2.06 9.63
CA PRO A 19 15.19 2.08 8.44
C PRO A 19 15.47 0.81 7.64
N PRO A 20 14.51 -0.13 7.54
CA PRO A 20 14.70 -1.29 6.70
C PRO A 20 14.85 -0.80 5.26
N THR A 21 15.57 -1.58 4.46
CA THR A 21 15.82 -1.29 3.04
C THR A 21 14.48 -1.19 2.31
N SER A 22 13.88 -0.02 2.30
CA SER A 22 12.60 0.19 1.65
C SER A 22 12.86 0.50 0.18
N THR A 23 12.26 -0.30 -0.68
CA THR A 23 12.21 -0.02 -2.11
C THR A 23 10.87 0.62 -2.44
N SER A 24 10.91 1.63 -3.31
CA SER A 24 9.71 2.11 -3.99
C SER A 24 9.12 0.95 -4.80
N LEU A 25 7.91 0.53 -4.45
CA LEU A 25 7.02 -0.09 -5.42
C LEU A 25 6.36 1.03 -6.24
N MET A 26 5.74 0.61 -7.36
CA MET A 26 5.15 1.41 -8.47
C MET A 26 6.01 1.45 -9.75
N LYS A 27 6.77 0.39 -10.10
CA LYS A 27 7.56 0.36 -11.36
C LYS A 27 6.76 0.00 -12.62
N GLU A 28 5.50 -0.39 -12.56
CA GLU A 28 4.80 -0.85 -13.78
C GLU A 28 3.58 -0.01 -14.12
N GLY A 29 3.78 0.92 -15.06
CA GLY A 29 2.73 1.47 -15.89
C GLY A 29 2.74 0.76 -17.25
N VAL A 30 1.63 0.11 -17.60
CA VAL A 30 1.30 -0.17 -19.01
C VAL A 30 1.13 1.19 -19.70
N ALA A 31 2.21 1.71 -20.29
CA ALA A 31 2.35 2.75 -21.34
C ALA A 31 1.33 3.92 -21.45
N LYS A 32 0.50 4.21 -20.44
CA LYS A 32 -0.60 5.19 -20.52
C LYS A 32 -0.62 6.21 -19.39
N TYR A 33 0.09 5.94 -18.28
CA TYR A 33 0.19 6.85 -17.15
C TYR A 33 1.67 7.14 -16.86
N PRO A 34 2.16 8.39 -17.01
CA PRO A 34 3.49 8.74 -16.56
C PRO A 34 3.59 8.48 -15.05
N LEU A 35 4.76 8.01 -14.60
CA LEU A 35 5.10 7.92 -13.18
C LEU A 35 4.91 9.30 -12.53
N GLN A 36 3.93 9.43 -11.62
CA GLN A 36 3.65 10.68 -10.90
C GLN A 36 4.34 10.78 -9.52
N GLY A 37 5.19 9.81 -9.18
CA GLY A 37 5.96 9.81 -7.94
C GLY A 37 6.00 8.44 -7.25
N VAL A 38 6.64 8.39 -6.08
CA VAL A 38 6.60 7.22 -5.18
C VAL A 38 5.33 7.32 -4.36
N ALA A 39 4.38 6.41 -4.58
CA ALA A 39 3.10 6.44 -3.86
C ALA A 39 3.23 5.95 -2.40
N ALA A 40 4.18 5.04 -2.13
CA ALA A 40 4.39 4.45 -0.81
C ALA A 40 5.79 3.82 -0.66
N MET A 41 6.29 3.81 0.57
CA MET A 41 7.40 2.96 1.00
C MET A 41 6.84 1.66 1.58
N VAL A 42 7.34 0.52 1.10
CA VAL A 42 6.99 -0.81 1.62
C VAL A 42 8.23 -1.51 2.15
N PHE A 43 8.03 -2.53 2.97
CA PHE A 43 9.10 -3.38 3.48
C PHE A 43 9.33 -4.55 2.51
N VAL A 44 10.58 -4.94 2.26
CA VAL A 44 10.93 -6.16 1.49
C VAL A 44 11.36 -7.32 2.36
N THR A 45 11.27 -7.12 3.68
CA THR A 45 11.50 -8.08 4.73
C THR A 45 10.30 -8.03 5.66
N ASN A 46 9.97 -9.17 6.26
CA ASN A 46 8.92 -9.23 7.26
C ASN A 46 9.41 -8.52 8.53
N GLU A 47 8.86 -7.35 8.81
CA GLU A 47 9.12 -6.58 10.02
C GLU A 47 8.03 -6.80 11.07
N GLU A 48 8.34 -6.48 12.32
CA GLU A 48 7.37 -6.58 13.41
C GLU A 48 6.07 -5.83 13.08
N SER A 49 4.93 -6.50 13.31
CA SER A 49 3.59 -5.98 13.04
C SER A 49 3.27 -5.68 11.57
N THR A 50 4.07 -6.16 10.61
CA THR A 50 3.74 -6.09 9.18
C THR A 50 3.06 -7.38 8.70
N VAL A 51 2.32 -7.28 7.59
CA VAL A 51 1.70 -8.42 6.90
C VAL A 51 2.08 -8.41 5.42
N PRO A 52 2.09 -9.58 4.75
CA PRO A 52 2.34 -9.64 3.32
C PRO A 52 1.35 -8.78 2.54
N PHE A 53 1.87 -7.97 1.63
CA PHE A 53 1.13 -7.23 0.63
C PHE A 53 1.41 -7.87 -0.74
N THR A 54 0.49 -8.73 -1.15
CA THR A 54 0.75 -9.72 -2.19
C THR A 54 0.14 -9.31 -3.51
N ARG A 55 0.93 -9.34 -4.60
CA ARG A 55 0.49 -9.06 -5.97
C ARG A 55 -0.14 -10.29 -6.61
N LEU A 56 -1.34 -10.13 -7.15
CA LEU A 56 -2.04 -11.13 -7.95
C LEU A 56 -2.29 -10.64 -9.37
N PHE A 57 -2.27 -11.56 -10.34
CA PHE A 57 -2.55 -11.27 -11.74
C PHE A 57 -3.52 -12.30 -12.33
N ASN A 58 -4.49 -11.84 -13.11
CA ASN A 58 -5.36 -12.69 -13.92
C ASN A 58 -5.18 -12.35 -15.41
N PRO A 59 -4.59 -13.25 -16.23
CA PRO A 59 -4.33 -12.97 -17.64
C PRO A 59 -5.60 -12.91 -18.49
N SER A 60 -6.69 -13.58 -18.09
CA SER A 60 -7.96 -13.53 -18.82
C SER A 60 -8.71 -12.23 -18.58
N ALA A 61 -8.64 -11.68 -17.36
CA ALA A 61 -9.19 -10.37 -17.03
C ALA A 61 -8.26 -9.22 -17.42
N THR A 62 -6.98 -9.50 -17.67
CA THR A 62 -5.90 -8.51 -17.81
C THR A 62 -5.83 -7.58 -16.60
N ASP A 63 -6.13 -8.11 -15.41
CA ASP A 63 -6.24 -7.35 -14.16
C ASP A 63 -5.15 -7.76 -13.16
N THR A 64 -4.63 -6.77 -12.43
CA THR A 64 -3.63 -6.92 -11.38
C THR A 64 -4.07 -6.14 -10.17
N PHE A 65 -3.93 -6.72 -8.98
CA PHE A 65 -4.12 -5.99 -7.74
C PHE A 65 -3.23 -6.53 -6.63
N TYR A 66 -3.16 -5.80 -5.53
CA TYR A 66 -2.46 -6.18 -4.32
C TYR A 66 -3.44 -6.31 -3.16
N THR A 67 -3.15 -7.23 -2.24
CA THR A 67 -3.97 -7.43 -1.05
C THR A 67 -3.14 -7.86 0.16
N THR A 68 -3.57 -7.42 1.34
CA THR A 68 -3.14 -7.93 2.65
C THR A 68 -4.12 -8.95 3.23
N SER A 69 -5.31 -9.08 2.62
CA SER A 69 -6.37 -9.96 3.10
C SER A 69 -6.17 -11.38 2.57
N THR A 70 -5.92 -12.32 3.49
CA THR A 70 -5.81 -13.75 3.13
C THR A 70 -7.11 -14.27 2.53
N THR A 71 -8.26 -13.78 3.01
CA THR A 71 -9.58 -14.15 2.48
C THR A 71 -9.77 -13.66 1.03
N GLU A 72 -9.35 -12.44 0.72
CA GLU A 72 -9.41 -11.92 -0.65
C GLU A 72 -8.45 -12.67 -1.57
N LEU A 73 -7.23 -12.95 -1.08
CA LEU A 73 -6.25 -13.75 -1.80
C LEU A 73 -6.80 -15.14 -2.16
N ASP A 74 -7.35 -15.86 -1.20
CA ASP A 74 -7.90 -17.20 -1.43
C ASP A 74 -9.08 -17.18 -2.43
N ALA A 75 -9.96 -16.18 -2.33
CA ALA A 75 -11.07 -16.00 -3.26
C ALA A 75 -10.59 -15.65 -4.68
N ALA A 76 -9.54 -14.83 -4.80
CA ALA A 76 -8.96 -14.46 -6.08
C ALA A 76 -8.27 -15.64 -6.75
N LEU A 77 -7.52 -16.46 -6.00
CA LEU A 77 -6.92 -17.69 -6.51
C LEU A 77 -7.98 -18.65 -7.08
N GLN A 78 -9.12 -18.80 -6.39
CA GLN A 78 -10.25 -19.60 -6.90
C GLN A 78 -10.91 -18.99 -8.15
N SER A 79 -10.76 -17.68 -8.36
CA SER A 79 -11.31 -16.94 -9.49
C SER A 79 -10.33 -16.81 -10.67
N GLY A 80 -9.23 -17.57 -10.66
CA GLY A 80 -8.26 -17.63 -11.76
C GLY A 80 -7.14 -16.58 -11.70
N TYR A 81 -7.00 -15.87 -10.58
CA TYR A 81 -5.77 -15.11 -10.32
C TYR A 81 -4.63 -16.05 -9.95
N SER A 82 -3.42 -15.63 -10.22
CA SER A 82 -2.19 -16.31 -9.81
C SER A 82 -1.25 -15.31 -9.15
N LEU A 83 -0.43 -15.79 -8.23
CA LEU A 83 0.66 -15.00 -7.65
C LEU A 83 1.63 -14.59 -8.75
N VAL A 84 2.03 -13.33 -8.77
CA VAL A 84 3.11 -12.87 -9.64
C VAL A 84 4.43 -13.36 -9.04
N THR A 85 5.20 -14.12 -9.83
CA THR A 85 6.50 -14.65 -9.41
C THR A 85 7.64 -13.79 -9.95
N GLY A 86 8.70 -13.60 -9.17
CA GLY A 86 9.88 -12.81 -9.56
C GLY A 86 9.94 -11.39 -8.99
N ASP A 87 8.84 -10.89 -8.43
CA ASP A 87 8.84 -9.66 -7.63
C ASP A 87 9.28 -9.96 -6.18
N PRO A 88 9.96 -9.03 -5.48
CA PRO A 88 10.24 -9.18 -4.06
C PRO A 88 8.92 -9.25 -3.28
N GLU A 89 8.87 -10.13 -2.28
CA GLU A 89 7.78 -10.10 -1.29
C GLU A 89 7.78 -8.74 -0.62
N THR A 90 6.58 -8.17 -0.45
CA THR A 90 6.43 -6.86 0.18
C THR A 90 5.49 -6.92 1.36
N PHE A 91 5.71 -6.06 2.34
CA PHE A 91 4.96 -6.02 3.58
C PHE A 91 4.56 -4.59 3.91
N ILE A 92 3.39 -4.43 4.53
CA ILE A 92 2.86 -3.15 5.03
C ILE A 92 2.19 -3.36 6.39
N TYR A 93 1.86 -2.28 7.09
CA TYR A 93 1.14 -2.39 8.36
C TYR A 93 -0.37 -2.62 8.10
N PRO A 94 -1.00 -3.63 8.73
CA PRO A 94 -2.44 -3.87 8.60
C PRO A 94 -3.28 -2.85 9.39
N THR A 95 -2.68 -2.21 10.39
CA THR A 95 -3.32 -1.22 11.27
C THR A 95 -2.46 0.03 11.39
N GLN A 96 -3.10 1.18 11.64
CA GLN A 96 -2.38 2.44 11.76
C GLN A 96 -1.40 2.43 12.93
N ILE A 97 -0.14 2.78 12.66
CA ILE A 97 0.90 3.06 13.66
C ILE A 97 1.28 4.54 13.65
N CYS A 98 2.00 4.99 14.67
CA CYS A 98 2.53 6.35 14.73
C CYS A 98 3.41 6.64 13.50
N GLY A 99 3.17 7.77 12.85
CA GLY A 99 3.90 8.18 11.65
C GLY A 99 3.46 7.50 10.35
N SER A 100 2.56 6.52 10.39
CA SER A 100 2.00 5.90 9.17
C SER A 100 0.79 6.65 8.63
N VAL A 101 0.61 6.58 7.32
CA VAL A 101 -0.52 7.13 6.57
C VAL A 101 -1.32 6.00 5.91
N PRO A 102 -2.65 6.16 5.75
CA PRO A 102 -3.47 5.18 5.06
C PRO A 102 -3.05 5.06 3.59
N PHE A 103 -3.03 3.83 3.09
CA PHE A 103 -2.82 3.51 1.70
C PHE A 103 -4.14 3.03 1.10
N TYR A 104 -4.76 3.89 0.30
CA TYR A 104 -6.08 3.68 -0.25
C TYR A 104 -6.02 2.79 -1.50
N ARG A 105 -6.96 1.86 -1.62
CA ARG A 105 -7.23 1.14 -2.88
C ARG A 105 -8.58 1.55 -3.44
N LEU A 106 -8.56 2.08 -4.66
CA LEU A 106 -9.72 2.44 -5.43
C LEU A 106 -9.86 1.51 -6.64
N PHE A 107 -11.09 1.26 -7.06
CA PHE A 107 -11.36 0.43 -8.22
C PHE A 107 -12.38 1.07 -9.17
N ASN A 108 -12.12 0.96 -10.46
CA ASN A 108 -13.07 1.34 -11.51
C ASN A 108 -13.49 0.09 -12.30
N GLY A 109 -14.73 -0.36 -12.06
CA GLY A 109 -15.28 -1.57 -12.68
C GLY A 109 -15.49 -1.48 -14.19
N ASN A 110 -15.59 -0.27 -14.75
CA ASN A 110 -15.70 -0.06 -16.21
C ASN A 110 -14.32 -0.09 -16.88
N ALA A 111 -13.33 0.55 -16.26
CA ALA A 111 -11.95 0.58 -16.76
C ALA A 111 -11.19 -0.73 -16.46
N LYS A 112 -11.67 -1.54 -15.51
CA LYS A 112 -10.95 -2.69 -14.94
C LYS A 112 -9.58 -2.27 -14.41
N ASP A 113 -9.59 -1.20 -13.61
CA ASP A 113 -8.36 -0.56 -13.13
C ASP A 113 -8.37 -0.40 -11.61
N ASN A 114 -7.24 -0.76 -11.00
CA ASN A 114 -6.96 -0.64 -9.58
C ASN A 114 -5.99 0.52 -9.36
N PHE A 115 -6.40 1.51 -8.57
CA PHE A 115 -5.59 2.69 -8.27
C PHE A 115 -5.25 2.73 -6.78
N TYR A 116 -3.97 3.02 -6.48
CA TYR A 116 -3.47 3.07 -5.11
C TYR A 116 -2.83 4.42 -4.83
N THR A 117 -3.19 5.06 -3.71
CA THR A 117 -2.62 6.35 -3.32
C THR A 117 -2.61 6.53 -1.81
N THR A 118 -1.66 7.31 -1.31
CA THR A 118 -1.66 7.85 0.06
C THR A 118 -2.24 9.27 0.11
N SER A 119 -2.47 9.91 -1.04
CA SER A 119 -2.99 11.27 -1.15
C SER A 119 -4.52 11.28 -1.10
N GLU A 120 -5.06 11.91 -0.06
CA GLU A 120 -6.51 12.11 0.07
C GLU A 120 -7.09 12.98 -1.05
N SER A 121 -6.29 13.92 -1.57
CA SER A 121 -6.69 14.78 -2.69
C SER A 121 -6.79 13.99 -4.01
N GLU A 122 -5.83 13.10 -4.29
CA GLU A 122 -5.89 12.22 -5.46
C GLU A 122 -7.05 11.25 -5.34
N ARG A 123 -7.20 10.59 -4.18
CA ARG A 123 -8.36 9.73 -3.90
C ARG A 123 -9.66 10.44 -4.23
N THR A 124 -9.87 11.64 -3.69
CA THR A 124 -11.09 12.45 -3.94
C THR A 124 -11.27 12.77 -5.43
N SER A 125 -10.19 13.10 -6.14
CA SER A 125 -10.22 13.35 -7.59
C SER A 125 -10.64 12.10 -8.37
N PHE A 126 -10.11 10.92 -8.04
CA PHE A 126 -10.45 9.67 -8.72
C PHE A 126 -11.87 9.20 -8.42
N LEU A 127 -12.39 9.45 -7.21
CA LEU A 127 -13.81 9.21 -6.89
C LEU A 127 -14.73 10.00 -7.83
N SER A 128 -14.39 11.26 -8.14
CA SER A 128 -15.15 12.07 -9.10
C SER A 128 -15.08 11.56 -10.55
N GLN A 129 -14.11 10.70 -10.86
CA GLN A 129 -13.89 10.10 -12.18
C GLN A 129 -14.48 8.68 -12.30
N GLY A 130 -15.31 8.26 -11.35
CA GLY A 130 -16.02 6.99 -11.39
C GLY A 130 -15.26 5.81 -10.79
N TYR A 131 -14.19 6.06 -10.04
CA TYR A 131 -13.63 5.07 -9.13
C TYR A 131 -14.47 5.00 -7.86
N ALA A 132 -14.47 3.84 -7.22
CA ALA A 132 -15.03 3.64 -5.89
C ALA A 132 -13.92 3.24 -4.91
N ASP A 133 -14.04 3.69 -3.66
CA ASP A 133 -13.23 3.14 -2.57
C ASP A 133 -13.57 1.66 -2.39
N VAL A 134 -12.52 0.83 -2.39
CA VAL A 134 -12.65 -0.57 -2.01
C VAL A 134 -12.38 -0.70 -0.53
N GLU A 135 -11.19 -0.27 -0.10
CA GLU A 135 -10.74 -0.31 1.29
C GLU A 135 -9.46 0.52 1.50
N ILE A 136 -9.03 0.60 2.76
CA ILE A 136 -7.66 0.92 3.10
C ILE A 136 -6.86 -0.38 2.96
N ALA A 137 -6.01 -0.47 1.93
CA ALA A 137 -5.21 -1.66 1.65
C ALA A 137 -4.22 -1.97 2.79
N GLY A 138 -3.79 -0.92 3.48
CA GLY A 138 -3.00 -0.96 4.71
C GLY A 138 -2.44 0.41 5.05
N TYR A 139 -1.40 0.45 5.85
CA TYR A 139 -0.73 1.67 6.28
C TYR A 139 0.75 1.60 5.95
N VAL A 140 1.26 2.70 5.43
CA VAL A 140 2.64 2.82 4.93
C VAL A 140 3.28 4.03 5.58
N LEU A 141 4.61 4.01 5.70
CA LEU A 141 5.34 5.20 6.10
C LEU A 141 5.38 6.18 4.92
N PRO A 142 5.05 7.46 5.12
CA PRO A 142 5.16 8.45 4.06
C PRO A 142 6.62 8.54 3.61
N PHE A 143 6.82 8.70 2.32
CA PHE A 143 8.12 9.10 1.80
C PHE A 143 8.32 10.57 2.17
N GLU A 144 8.78 10.81 3.40
CA GLU A 144 9.45 12.06 3.69
C GLU A 144 10.75 12.00 2.88
N ALA A 145 10.79 12.68 1.72
CA ALA A 145 12.06 13.06 1.15
C ALA A 145 12.77 13.80 2.28
N SER A 146 13.70 13.13 2.95
CA SER A 146 14.53 13.75 3.96
C SER A 146 15.07 15.00 3.32
N GLN A 147 14.57 16.17 3.74
CA GLN A 147 15.20 17.44 3.47
C GLN A 147 16.52 17.36 4.24
N CYS A 148 17.51 16.78 3.58
CA CYS A 148 18.90 16.98 3.93
C CYS A 148 19.22 18.40 3.46
N ASP A 149 18.90 19.39 4.29
CA ASP A 149 19.60 20.67 4.31
C ASP A 149 21.00 20.48 4.93
#